data_AF-A0A3A4UC10-F1
#
_entry.id   AF-A0A3A4UC10-F1
#
_cell.length_a   1.000
_cell.length_b   1.000
_cell.length_c   1.000
_cell.angle_alpha   90.00
_cell.angle_beta   90.00
_cell.angle_gamma   90.00
#
_symmetry.space_group_name_H-M   'P 1'
#
loop_
_entity.id
_entity.type
_entity.pdbx_description
1 polymer ?
#
loop_
_entity_poly.entity_id
_entity_poly.type
_entity_poly.pdbx_seq_one_letter_code
_entity_poly.pdbx_strand_id
1 'polypeptide(L)'
;MILLKYVIGMDKKLLGQKGEALATEFLGKEGYFVVARNYTTPLGEIDIIARKDKTIMVIEVKTSLVEHFSKPEFSPELRVNNAKQKRLIKLGQYYLMNEIGKVEVPWEINIIGVEINAYGLFQIRHWRQAVVDI
;
A
#
# COMPACT_ATOMS: atom_id res chain seq x y z
N MET A 1 26.63 -2.11 -9.25
CA MET A 1 26.21 -2.60 -10.58
C MET A 1 26.06 -4.14 -10.74
N ILE A 2 26.96 -5.01 -10.25
CA ILE A 2 26.81 -6.50 -10.38
C ILE A 2 25.73 -7.06 -9.44
N LEU A 3 25.64 -6.59 -8.20
CA LEU A 3 24.65 -7.06 -7.21
C LEU A 3 23.21 -6.78 -7.65
N LEU A 4 22.96 -5.59 -8.24
CA LEU A 4 21.63 -5.20 -8.69
C LEU A 4 21.14 -6.14 -9.80
N LYS A 5 22.00 -6.63 -10.71
CA LYS A 5 21.60 -7.60 -11.76
C LYS A 5 21.07 -8.93 -11.18
N TYR A 6 21.64 -9.42 -10.08
CA TYR A 6 21.15 -10.62 -9.39
C TYR A 6 19.81 -10.37 -8.70
N VAL A 7 19.60 -9.17 -8.14
CA VAL A 7 18.35 -8.79 -7.46
C VAL A 7 17.26 -8.37 -8.46
N ILE A 8 17.61 -7.85 -9.64
CA ILE A 8 16.70 -7.61 -10.77
C ILE A 8 16.09 -8.93 -11.29
N GLY A 9 16.74 -10.07 -11.01
CA GLY A 9 16.18 -11.41 -11.21
C GLY A 9 15.20 -11.88 -10.14
N MET A 10 14.93 -11.09 -9.09
CA MET A 10 13.85 -11.40 -8.15
C MET A 10 12.51 -11.40 -8.88
N ASP A 11 11.73 -12.45 -8.66
CA ASP A 11 10.34 -12.50 -9.07
C ASP A 11 9.60 -11.26 -8.52
N LYS A 12 9.00 -10.48 -9.41
CA LYS A 12 8.21 -9.29 -9.06
C LYS A 12 7.14 -9.61 -8.03
N LYS A 13 6.57 -10.83 -8.08
CA LYS A 13 5.60 -11.30 -7.11
C LYS A 13 6.21 -11.43 -5.71
N LEU A 14 7.39 -12.03 -5.62
CA LEU A 14 8.11 -12.17 -4.34
C LEU A 14 8.53 -10.80 -3.79
N LEU A 15 8.93 -9.88 -4.66
CA LEU A 15 9.21 -8.49 -4.26
C LEU A 15 7.95 -7.81 -3.68
N GLY A 16 6.81 -7.94 -4.36
CA GLY A 16 5.52 -7.42 -3.88
C GLY A 16 5.14 -7.98 -2.51
N GLN A 17 5.20 -9.30 -2.34
CA GLN A 17 4.91 -9.97 -1.07
C GLN A 17 5.83 -9.51 0.05
N LYS A 18 7.12 -9.30 -0.23
CA LYS A 18 8.08 -8.76 0.74
C LYS A 18 7.70 -7.33 1.15
N GLY A 19 7.30 -6.49 0.21
CA GLY A 19 6.85 -5.14 0.51
C GLY A 19 5.56 -5.09 1.32
N GLU A 20 4.57 -5.92 1.00
CA GLU A 20 3.34 -6.05 1.80
C GLU A 20 3.62 -6.49 3.24
N ALA A 21 4.56 -7.43 3.42
CA ALA A 21 4.97 -7.87 4.74
C ALA A 21 5.62 -6.75 5.55
N LEU A 22 6.55 -6.01 4.94
CA LEU A 22 7.20 -4.84 5.54
C LEU A 22 6.20 -3.73 5.87
N ALA A 23 5.24 -3.46 4.98
CA ALA A 23 4.17 -2.49 5.20
C ALA A 23 3.26 -2.89 6.37
N THR A 24 2.90 -4.17 6.46
CA THR A 24 2.10 -4.72 7.58
C THR A 24 2.82 -4.54 8.92
N GLU A 25 4.11 -4.86 8.96
CA GLU A 25 4.93 -4.69 10.18
C GLU A 25 5.04 -3.22 10.58
N PHE A 26 5.30 -2.35 9.61
CA PHE A 26 5.35 -0.90 9.81
C PHE A 26 4.02 -0.36 10.38
N LEU A 27 2.90 -0.74 9.79
CA LEU A 27 1.57 -0.36 10.27
C LEU A 27 1.36 -0.78 11.74
N GLY A 28 1.73 -2.02 12.08
CA GLY A 28 1.65 -2.50 13.46
C GLY A 28 2.48 -1.66 14.44
N LYS A 29 3.72 -1.31 14.06
CA LYS A 29 4.60 -0.43 14.86
C LYS A 29 4.03 0.98 15.03
N GLU A 30 3.34 1.48 14.02
CA GLU A 30 2.67 2.78 14.03
C GLU A 30 1.29 2.75 14.72
N GLY A 31 0.91 1.63 15.36
CA GLY A 31 -0.33 1.48 16.12
C GLY A 31 -1.58 1.24 15.28
N TYR A 32 -1.42 0.79 14.04
CA TYR A 32 -2.52 0.35 13.19
C TYR A 32 -2.84 -1.12 13.45
N PHE A 33 -4.12 -1.46 13.49
CA PHE A 33 -4.59 -2.85 13.51
C PHE A 33 -4.83 -3.31 12.07
N VAL A 34 -4.09 -4.32 11.61
CA VAL A 34 -4.28 -4.89 10.28
C VAL A 34 -5.46 -5.85 10.32
N VAL A 35 -6.54 -5.50 9.61
CA VAL A 35 -7.80 -6.26 9.56
C VAL A 35 -7.72 -7.36 8.50
N ALA A 36 -7.18 -7.06 7.34
CA ALA A 36 -7.02 -8.00 6.24
C ALA A 36 -5.81 -7.66 5.37
N ARG A 37 -5.30 -8.67 4.66
CA ARG A 37 -4.29 -8.55 3.61
C ARG A 37 -4.78 -9.27 2.37
N ASN A 38 -4.45 -8.78 1.18
CA ASN A 38 -4.79 -9.38 -0.11
C ASN A 38 -6.30 -9.66 -0.22
N TYR A 39 -7.11 -8.68 0.18
CA TYR A 39 -8.56 -8.78 0.23
C TYR A 39 -9.12 -8.72 -1.18
N THR A 40 -9.68 -9.83 -1.64
CA THR A 40 -10.16 -10.01 -3.01
C THR A 40 -11.65 -9.68 -3.12
N THR A 41 -12.01 -8.92 -4.14
CA THR A 41 -13.39 -8.55 -4.49
C THR A 41 -13.65 -8.82 -5.96
N PRO A 42 -14.91 -8.84 -6.42
CA PRO A 42 -15.23 -8.88 -7.85
C PRO A 42 -14.66 -7.68 -8.65
N LEU A 43 -14.31 -6.58 -7.98
CA LEU A 43 -13.79 -5.35 -8.59
C LEU A 43 -12.25 -5.32 -8.63
N GLY A 44 -11.58 -6.27 -7.97
CA GLY A 44 -10.13 -6.32 -7.81
C GLY A 44 -9.69 -6.60 -6.37
N GLU A 45 -8.43 -6.32 -6.09
CA GLU A 45 -7.77 -6.64 -4.83
C GLU A 45 -7.40 -5.36 -4.07
N ILE A 46 -7.50 -5.43 -2.74
CA ILE A 46 -6.96 -4.45 -1.80
C ILE A 46 -5.79 -5.09 -1.06
N ASP A 47 -4.60 -4.50 -1.16
CA ASP A 47 -3.38 -5.09 -0.58
C ASP A 47 -3.49 -5.19 0.95
N ILE A 48 -3.90 -4.11 1.63
CA ILE A 48 -4.06 -4.10 3.08
C ILE A 48 -5.31 -3.31 3.47
N ILE A 49 -6.06 -3.86 4.43
CA ILE A 49 -7.09 -3.15 5.17
C ILE A 49 -6.62 -3.02 6.60
N ALA A 50 -6.54 -1.79 7.09
CA ALA A 50 -6.14 -1.50 8.45
C ALA A 50 -7.15 -0.60 9.15
N ARG A 51 -7.08 -0.56 10.47
CA ARG A 51 -7.91 0.28 11.33
C ARG A 51 -7.03 0.99 12.34
N LYS A 52 -7.31 2.27 12.56
CA LYS A 52 -6.74 3.05 13.65
C LYS A 52 -7.86 3.90 14.24
N ASP A 53 -8.07 3.77 15.53
CA ASP A 53 -9.22 4.35 16.24
C ASP A 53 -10.56 3.93 15.62
N LYS A 54 -11.29 4.88 15.02
CA LYS A 54 -12.57 4.67 14.33
C LYS A 54 -12.44 4.69 12.80
N THR A 55 -11.24 4.92 12.29
CA THR A 55 -11.01 5.08 10.85
C THR A 55 -10.57 3.76 10.23
N ILE A 56 -11.16 3.42 9.09
CA ILE A 56 -10.75 2.31 8.23
C ILE A 56 -9.83 2.83 7.13
N MET A 57 -8.76 2.09 6.83
CA MET A 57 -7.80 2.46 5.83
C MET A 57 -7.71 1.37 4.77
N VAL A 58 -8.01 1.75 3.54
CA VAL A 58 -7.74 0.96 2.35
C VAL A 58 -6.35 1.35 1.87
N ILE A 59 -5.40 0.41 1.93
CA ILE A 59 -3.99 0.69 1.71
C ILE A 59 -3.51 -0.06 0.48
N GLU A 60 -2.96 0.69 -0.48
CA GLU A 60 -2.20 0.16 -1.60
C GLU A 60 -0.70 0.17 -1.24
N VAL A 61 0.00 -0.93 -1.49
CA VAL A 61 1.44 -1.08 -1.28
C VAL A 61 2.17 -1.06 -2.62
N LYS A 62 3.11 -0.12 -2.76
CA LYS A 62 3.98 -0.03 -3.93
C LYS A 62 5.41 -0.39 -3.54
N THR A 63 5.93 -1.46 -4.12
CA THR A 63 7.28 -1.93 -3.84
C THR A 63 8.19 -1.70 -5.04
N SER A 64 9.35 -1.09 -4.78
CA SER A 64 10.35 -0.77 -5.80
C SER A 64 11.72 -1.27 -5.37
N LEU A 65 12.43 -1.91 -6.30
CA LEU A 65 13.86 -2.18 -6.13
C LEU A 65 14.66 -0.97 -6.61
N VAL A 66 15.53 -0.43 -5.76
CA VAL A 66 16.30 0.78 -6.04
C VAL A 66 17.79 0.58 -5.79
N GLU A 67 18.64 1.26 -6.56
CA GLU A 67 20.08 1.32 -6.25
C GLU A 67 20.35 2.30 -5.10
N HIS A 68 19.62 3.41 -5.09
CA HIS A 68 19.65 4.45 -4.07
C HIS A 68 18.22 4.82 -3.68
N PHE A 69 17.98 5.11 -2.40
CA PHE A 69 16.66 5.54 -1.93
C PHE A 69 16.29 6.90 -2.50
N SER A 70 15.02 7.05 -2.89
CA SER A 70 14.53 8.30 -3.45
C SER A 70 14.39 9.35 -2.36
N LYS A 71 14.59 10.62 -2.73
CA LYS A 71 14.26 11.75 -1.86
C LYS A 71 12.74 11.90 -1.76
N PRO A 72 12.19 12.35 -0.62
CA PRO A 72 10.75 12.51 -0.43
C PRO A 72 10.04 13.34 -1.52
N GLU A 73 10.70 14.39 -2.00
CA GLU A 73 10.23 15.29 -3.06
C GLU A 73 10.13 14.65 -4.47
N PHE A 74 10.78 13.49 -4.67
CA PHE A 74 10.83 12.74 -5.92
C PHE A 74 10.20 11.34 -5.75
N SER A 75 8.95 11.29 -5.30
CA SER A 75 8.26 10.03 -5.01
C SER A 75 7.27 9.65 -6.15
N PRO A 76 7.65 8.84 -7.16
CA PRO A 76 6.75 8.44 -8.26
C PRO A 76 5.48 7.71 -7.79
N GLU A 77 5.52 7.11 -6.60
CA GLU A 77 4.38 6.48 -5.94
C GLU A 77 3.21 7.43 -5.64
N LEU A 78 3.46 8.74 -5.55
CA LEU A 78 2.44 9.80 -5.46
C LEU A 78 1.58 9.92 -6.72
N ARG A 79 2.06 9.47 -7.88
CA ARG A 79 1.32 9.55 -9.14
C ARG A 79 0.30 8.41 -9.23
N VAL A 80 -0.75 8.47 -8.41
CA VAL A 80 -1.97 7.69 -8.67
C VAL A 80 -2.78 8.42 -9.72
N ASN A 81 -2.84 7.86 -10.93
CA ASN A 81 -3.66 8.43 -11.98
C ASN A 81 -5.16 8.36 -11.62
N ASN A 82 -5.98 9.18 -12.28
CA ASN A 82 -7.43 9.25 -12.02
C ASN A 82 -8.13 7.89 -12.12
N ALA A 83 -7.67 7.00 -13.01
CA ALA A 83 -8.25 5.66 -13.15
C ALA A 83 -8.01 4.80 -11.90
N LYS A 84 -6.79 4.84 -11.35
CA LYS A 84 -6.42 4.09 -10.15
C LYS A 84 -7.08 4.67 -8.89
N GLN A 85 -7.22 6.00 -8.80
CA GLN A 85 -8.00 6.64 -7.74
C GLN A 85 -9.47 6.14 -7.75
N LYS A 86 -10.15 6.23 -8.89
CA LYS A 86 -11.53 5.74 -9.04
C LYS A 86 -11.68 4.26 -8.70
N ARG A 87 -10.68 3.43 -9.05
CA ARG A 87 -10.69 2.00 -8.70
C ARG A 87 -10.58 1.79 -7.19
N LEU A 88 -9.64 2.46 -6.52
CA LEU A 88 -9.45 2.35 -5.07
C LEU A 88 -10.69 2.83 -4.30
N ILE A 89 -11.35 3.90 -4.78
CA ILE A 89 -12.61 4.38 -4.22
C ILE A 89 -13.68 3.28 -4.28
N LYS A 90 -13.89 2.68 -5.45
CA LYS A 90 -14.86 1.59 -5.61
C LYS A 90 -14.57 0.37 -4.74
N LEU A 91 -13.29 0.01 -4.61
CA LEU A 91 -12.86 -1.11 -3.75
C LEU A 91 -13.15 -0.82 -2.27
N GLY A 92 -12.84 0.38 -1.80
CA GLY A 92 -13.13 0.78 -0.42
C GLY A 92 -14.62 0.84 -0.12
N GLN A 93 -15.41 1.45 -1.01
CA GLN A 93 -16.88 1.46 -0.91
C GLN A 93 -17.45 0.04 -0.89
N TYR A 94 -16.93 -0.86 -1.72
CA TYR A 94 -17.33 -2.27 -1.71
C TYR A 94 -17.03 -2.93 -0.35
N TYR A 95 -15.82 -2.75 0.19
CA TYR A 95 -15.47 -3.30 1.50
C TYR A 95 -16.39 -2.78 2.61
N LEU A 96 -16.61 -1.47 2.68
CA LEU A 96 -17.48 -0.86 3.69
C LEU A 96 -18.91 -1.39 3.62
N MET A 97 -19.45 -1.53 2.40
CA MET A 97 -20.82 -2.00 2.21
C MET A 97 -20.98 -3.48 2.58
N ASN A 98 -20.02 -4.34 2.24
CA ASN A 98 -20.14 -5.79 2.43
C ASN A 98 -19.69 -6.27 3.82
N GLU A 99 -18.66 -5.65 4.40
CA GLU A 99 -18.04 -6.14 5.64
C GLU A 99 -18.44 -5.32 6.87
N ILE A 100 -18.74 -4.03 6.69
CA ILE A 100 -19.05 -3.12 7.81
C ILE A 100 -20.55 -2.84 7.90
N GLY A 101 -21.27 -2.85 6.77
CA GLY A 101 -22.71 -2.61 6.71
C GLY A 101 -23.13 -1.18 7.11
N LYS A 102 -22.17 -0.24 7.18
CA LYS A 102 -22.41 1.18 7.51
C LYS A 102 -21.56 2.08 6.62
N VAL A 103 -22.23 3.00 5.90
CA VAL A 103 -21.59 3.96 4.99
C VAL A 103 -20.89 5.10 5.75
N GLU A 104 -21.27 5.36 7.00
CA GLU A 104 -20.78 6.50 7.79
C GLU A 104 -19.48 6.26 8.56
N VAL A 105 -18.84 5.09 8.41
CA VAL A 105 -17.55 4.85 9.07
C VAL A 105 -16.47 5.70 8.41
N PRO A 106 -15.73 6.55 9.15
CA PRO A 106 -14.64 7.31 8.58
C PRO A 106 -13.64 6.37 7.90
N TRP A 107 -13.26 6.70 6.68
CA TRP A 107 -12.27 5.91 5.97
C TRP A 107 -11.39 6.77 5.09
N GLU A 108 -10.18 6.28 4.82
CA GLU A 108 -9.22 6.94 3.94
C GLU A 108 -8.55 5.91 3.03
N ILE A 109 -8.09 6.37 1.87
CA ILE A 109 -7.24 5.61 0.97
C ILE A 109 -5.81 6.07 1.19
N ASN A 110 -4.95 5.12 1.54
CA ASN A 110 -3.56 5.35 1.86
C ASN A 110 -2.67 4.63 0.86
N ILE A 111 -1.46 5.14 0.69
CA ILE A 111 -0.41 4.48 -0.09
C ILE A 111 0.78 4.26 0.82
N ILE A 112 1.33 3.06 0.78
CA ILE A 112 2.62 2.75 1.39
C ILE A 112 3.61 2.43 0.28
N GLY A 113 4.70 3.20 0.23
CA GLY A 113 5.83 2.97 -0.66
C GLY A 113 6.92 2.25 0.10
N VAL A 114 7.41 1.15 -0.46
CA VAL A 114 8.50 0.36 0.08
C VAL A 114 9.61 0.32 -0.96
N GLU A 115 10.70 1.02 -0.68
CA GLU A 115 11.92 0.93 -1.47
C GLU A 115 12.85 -0.09 -0.82
N ILE A 116 13.36 -1.02 -1.59
CA ILE A 116 14.31 -2.04 -1.14
C ILE A 116 15.56 -1.92 -2.02
N ASN A 117 16.74 -1.97 -1.44
CA ASN A 117 17.98 -2.00 -2.20
C ASN A 117 18.56 -3.43 -2.30
N ALA A 118 19.63 -3.58 -3.09
CA ALA A 118 20.25 -4.88 -3.32
C ALA A 118 20.83 -5.55 -2.05
N TYR A 119 21.05 -4.78 -0.97
CA TYR A 119 21.53 -5.27 0.31
C TYR A 119 20.39 -5.69 1.26
N GLY A 120 19.14 -5.58 0.82
CA GLY A 120 17.96 -5.88 1.63
C GLY A 120 17.59 -4.78 2.61
N LEU A 121 18.32 -3.66 2.64
CA LEU A 121 17.92 -2.47 3.37
C LEU A 121 16.69 -1.87 2.70
N PHE A 122 15.81 -1.28 3.49
CA PHE A 122 14.57 -0.73 2.99
C PHE A 122 14.23 0.62 3.61
N GLN A 123 13.43 1.39 2.88
CA GLN A 123 12.77 2.59 3.37
C GLN A 123 11.27 2.47 3.12
N ILE A 124 10.49 2.87 4.13
CA ILE A 124 9.03 2.93 4.04
C ILE A 124 8.60 4.38 4.09
N ARG A 125 7.62 4.71 3.25
CA ARG A 125 6.93 6.00 3.26
C ARG A 125 5.43 5.74 3.25
N HIS A 126 4.69 6.46 4.08
CA HIS A 126 3.25 6.30 4.22
C HIS A 126 2.56 7.63 3.91
N TRP A 127 1.80 7.66 2.82
CA TRP A 127 0.96 8.78 2.45
C TRP A 127 -0.46 8.50 2.87
N ARG A 128 -0.91 9.28 3.85
CA ARG A 128 -2.29 9.26 4.32
C ARG A 128 -3.17 10.13 3.43
N GLN A 129 -4.42 9.73 3.25
CA GLN A 129 -5.40 10.46 2.43
C GLN A 129 -4.86 10.74 1.02
N ALA A 130 -4.17 9.75 0.45
CA ALA A 130 -3.51 9.86 -0.85
C ALA A 130 -4.52 9.98 -2.00
N VAL A 131 -5.78 9.61 -1.75
CA VAL A 131 -6.91 9.85 -2.64
C VAL A 131 -8.01 10.50 -1.81
N VAL A 132 -8.46 11.67 -2.26
CA VAL A 132 -9.63 12.36 -1.69
C VAL A 132 -10.84 11.89 -2.49
N ASP A 133 -11.84 11.34 -1.80
CA ASP A 133 -13.13 11.02 -2.41
C ASP A 133 -13.77 12.35 -2.85
N ILE A 134 -14.12 12.47 -4.13
CA ILE A 134 -14.67 13.70 -4.74
C ILE A 134 -16.17 13.75 -4.50
#